data_AF-A0A7J7WN80-F1
#
_entry.id   AF-A0A7J7WN80-F1
#
_cell.length_a   1.000
_cell.length_b   1.000
_cell.length_c   1.000
_cell.angle_alpha   90.00
_cell.angle_beta   90.00
_cell.angle_gamma   90.00
#
_symmetry.space_group_name_H-M   'P 1'
#
loop_
_entity.id
_entity.type
_entity.pdbx_description
1 polymer ?
#
loop_
_entity_poly.entity_id
_entity_poly.type
_entity_poly.pdbx_seq_one_letter_code
_entity_poly.pdbx_strand_id
1 'polypeptide(L)'
;MDAKARNCLLQHREALEKDIKTSYIMDHMISAGVLTVSEEEKVKNEPTQQQRAAMLIKMILKKDNYSYISFYNALLHEGYKDLAALLSDGIPVVSFSNGKDSFGGITSYVRTVLCEGGVPQRPVVFVTRKKLVSAIQQKLSKLNGEPGWVTVYGMAGCGKSVLAAEAVRDHDFLEESFLGPSSMHIPGPRLYFYLFTLCF
;
A
#
# COMPACT_ATOMS: atom_id res chain seq x y z
N MET A 1 -8.58 11.28 8.92
CA MET A 1 -7.13 11.13 8.66
C MET A 1 -6.35 11.34 9.95
N ASP A 2 -5.09 10.91 9.99
CA ASP A 2 -4.18 11.02 11.13
C ASP A 2 -3.83 12.47 11.44
N ALA A 3 -3.47 12.76 12.69
CA ALA A 3 -3.10 14.09 13.12
C ALA A 3 -1.93 14.68 12.32
N LYS A 4 -0.94 13.85 11.95
CA LYS A 4 0.21 14.27 11.15
C LYS A 4 -0.20 14.71 9.73
N ALA A 5 -0.99 13.88 9.04
CA ALA A 5 -1.52 14.18 7.71
C ALA A 5 -2.41 15.43 7.73
N ARG A 6 -3.28 15.52 8.74
CA ARG A 6 -4.16 16.67 8.94
C ARG A 6 -3.38 17.96 9.15
N ASN A 7 -2.37 17.94 10.03
CA ASN A 7 -1.55 19.11 10.32
C ASN A 7 -0.74 19.55 9.10
N CYS A 8 -0.19 18.61 8.34
CA CYS A 8 0.54 18.91 7.10
C CYS A 8 -0.36 19.59 6.05
N LEU A 9 -1.58 19.06 5.84
CA LEU A 9 -2.54 19.66 4.92
C LEU A 9 -2.98 21.06 5.36
N LEU A 10 -3.12 21.29 6.68
CA LEU A 10 -3.46 22.60 7.25
C LEU A 10 -2.30 23.59 7.10
N GLN A 11 -1.06 23.15 7.35
CA GLN A 11 0.14 23.98 7.26
C GLN A 11 0.37 24.52 5.84
N HIS A 12 0.11 23.70 4.83
CA HIS A 12 0.33 24.06 3.42
C HIS A 12 -0.95 24.48 2.68
N ARG A 13 -2.05 24.68 3.41
CA ARG A 13 -3.36 25.02 2.85
C ARG A 13 -3.33 26.22 1.90
N GLU A 14 -2.68 27.31 2.30
CA GLU A 14 -2.67 28.55 1.49
C GLU A 14 -1.99 28.36 0.13
N ALA A 15 -0.87 27.62 0.09
CA ALA A 15 -0.17 27.30 -1.15
C ALA A 15 -1.04 26.41 -2.07
N LEU A 16 -1.69 25.41 -1.49
CA LEU A 16 -2.59 24.52 -2.21
C LEU A 16 -3.81 25.27 -2.77
N GLU A 17 -4.41 26.18 -2.00
CA GLU A 17 -5.57 26.97 -2.44
C GLU A 17 -5.24 27.89 -3.61
N LYS A 18 -4.03 28.45 -3.62
CA LYS A 18 -3.59 29.40 -4.65
C LYS A 18 -3.33 28.70 -6.00
N ASP A 19 -2.61 27.59 -5.98
CA ASP A 19 -1.95 27.08 -7.20
C ASP A 19 -2.66 25.85 -7.81
N ILE A 20 -3.62 25.23 -7.13
CA ILE A 20 -4.28 24.00 -7.60
C ILE A 20 -5.46 24.27 -8.54
N LYS A 21 -5.48 23.59 -9.69
CA LYS A 21 -6.70 23.42 -10.50
C LYS A 21 -7.46 22.16 -10.06
N THR A 22 -8.66 22.35 -9.51
CA THR A 22 -9.43 21.26 -8.92
C THR A 22 -10.02 20.27 -9.92
N SER A 23 -10.24 20.65 -11.19
CA SER A 23 -10.92 19.80 -12.18
C SER A 23 -10.25 18.43 -12.34
N TYR A 24 -8.97 18.41 -12.70
CA TYR A 24 -8.26 17.17 -13.00
C TYR A 24 -7.95 16.35 -11.74
N ILE A 25 -7.72 17.04 -10.62
CA ILE A 25 -7.52 16.37 -9.33
C ILE A 25 -8.79 15.65 -8.90
N MET A 26 -9.96 16.30 -9.04
CA MET A 26 -11.23 15.68 -8.69
C MET A 26 -11.52 14.45 -9.55
N ASP A 27 -11.22 14.48 -10.86
CA ASP A 27 -11.37 13.32 -11.75
C ASP A 27 -10.58 12.10 -11.25
N HIS A 28 -9.31 12.33 -10.87
CA HIS A 28 -8.45 11.30 -10.27
C HIS A 28 -9.03 10.77 -8.95
N MET A 29 -9.54 11.65 -8.09
CA MET A 29 -10.10 11.27 -6.80
C MET A 29 -11.46 10.55 -6.91
N ILE A 30 -12.28 10.89 -7.90
CA ILE A 30 -13.54 10.18 -8.22
C ILE A 30 -13.22 8.78 -8.75
N SER A 31 -12.25 8.66 -9.67
CA SER A 31 -11.78 7.36 -10.19
C SER A 31 -11.19 6.47 -9.08
N ALA A 32 -10.58 7.07 -8.06
CA ALA A 32 -10.09 6.40 -6.86
C ALA A 32 -11.19 6.02 -5.85
N GLY A 33 -12.45 6.40 -6.09
CA GLY A 33 -13.59 6.16 -5.20
C GLY A 33 -13.58 7.03 -3.93
N VAL A 34 -12.74 8.07 -3.89
CA VAL A 34 -12.57 8.95 -2.73
C VAL A 34 -13.56 10.09 -2.73
N LEU A 35 -13.88 10.62 -3.90
CA LEU A 35 -14.78 11.75 -4.08
C LEU A 35 -16.02 11.29 -4.84
N THR A 36 -17.19 11.76 -4.43
CA THR A 36 -18.46 11.51 -5.11
C THR A 36 -18.78 12.63 -6.10
N VAL A 37 -19.62 12.33 -7.09
CA VAL A 37 -20.08 13.32 -8.10
C VAL A 37 -20.80 14.50 -7.44
N SER A 38 -21.55 14.27 -6.35
CA SER A 38 -22.22 15.36 -5.61
C SER A 38 -21.22 16.27 -4.87
N GLU A 39 -20.13 15.71 -4.35
CA GLU A 39 -19.05 16.52 -3.75
C GLU A 39 -18.31 17.33 -4.81
N GLU A 40 -18.07 16.75 -5.99
CA GLU A 40 -17.48 17.44 -7.13
C GLU A 40 -18.34 18.64 -7.58
N GLU A 41 -19.66 18.44 -7.71
CA GLU A 41 -20.60 19.50 -8.08
C GLU A 41 -20.58 20.65 -7.06
N LYS A 42 -20.55 20.34 -5.76
CA LYS A 42 -20.40 21.35 -4.69
C LYS A 42 -19.12 22.15 -4.84
N VAL A 43 -18.00 21.51 -5.19
CA VAL A 43 -16.75 22.22 -5.44
C VAL A 43 -16.90 23.09 -6.69
N LYS A 44 -17.44 22.58 -7.80
CA LYS A 44 -17.62 23.34 -9.06
C LYS A 44 -18.51 24.58 -8.91
N ASN A 45 -19.48 24.54 -8.00
CA ASN A 45 -20.39 25.65 -7.71
C ASN A 45 -19.71 26.86 -7.03
N GLU A 46 -18.50 26.71 -6.50
CA GLU A 46 -17.72 27.84 -5.98
C GLU A 46 -17.26 28.77 -7.13
N PRO A 47 -17.32 30.10 -6.95
CA PRO A 47 -17.18 31.03 -8.07
C PRO A 47 -15.73 31.26 -8.51
N THR A 48 -14.75 31.10 -7.62
CA THR A 48 -13.32 31.31 -7.92
C THR A 48 -12.52 30.02 -7.79
N GLN A 49 -11.43 29.86 -8.56
CA GLN A 49 -10.56 28.68 -8.47
C GLN A 49 -9.97 28.49 -7.07
N GLN A 50 -9.62 29.58 -6.37
CA GLN A 50 -9.15 29.50 -4.99
C GLN A 50 -10.24 29.00 -4.04
N GLN A 51 -11.48 29.46 -4.16
CA GLN A 51 -12.60 28.95 -3.34
C GLN A 51 -12.92 27.48 -3.66
N ARG A 52 -12.81 27.08 -4.93
CA ARG A 52 -12.92 25.67 -5.33
C ARG A 52 -11.86 24.81 -4.63
N ALA A 53 -10.61 25.24 -4.66
CA ALA A 53 -9.51 24.54 -4.00
C ALA A 53 -9.71 24.52 -2.47
N ALA A 54 -10.12 25.62 -1.87
CA ALA A 54 -10.43 25.74 -0.44
C ALA A 54 -11.56 24.78 -0.02
N MET A 55 -12.59 24.66 -0.85
CA MET A 55 -13.71 23.74 -0.63
C MET A 55 -13.25 22.28 -0.74
N LEU A 56 -12.47 21.94 -1.76
CA LEU A 56 -11.91 20.59 -1.95
C LEU A 56 -11.03 20.18 -0.75
N ILE A 57 -10.11 21.05 -0.33
CA ILE A 57 -9.24 20.82 0.84
C ILE A 57 -10.07 20.66 2.11
N LYS A 58 -11.10 21.49 2.31
CA LYS A 58 -12.03 21.39 3.45
C LYS A 58 -12.77 20.05 3.48
N MET A 59 -13.13 19.50 2.32
CA MET A 59 -13.73 18.17 2.22
C MET A 59 -12.71 17.09 2.55
N ILE A 60 -11.51 17.15 1.98
CA ILE A 60 -10.43 16.18 2.21
C ILE A 60 -10.09 16.09 3.70
N LEU A 61 -9.97 17.22 4.40
CA LEU A 61 -9.70 17.28 5.85
C LEU A 61 -10.67 16.46 6.72
N LYS A 62 -11.89 16.21 6.23
CA LYS A 62 -12.91 15.42 6.93
C LYS A 62 -12.88 13.93 6.58
N LYS A 63 -12.09 13.55 5.58
CA LYS A 63 -11.99 12.17 5.10
C LYS A 63 -10.83 11.41 5.77
N ASP A 64 -10.69 10.15 5.38
CA ASP A 64 -9.73 9.20 5.92
C ASP A 64 -8.32 9.37 5.31
N ASN A 65 -7.38 8.51 5.74
CA ASN A 65 -6.01 8.59 5.27
C ASN A 65 -5.84 8.19 3.79
N TYR A 66 -6.68 7.27 3.30
CA TYR A 66 -6.70 6.91 1.89
C TYR A 66 -7.02 8.12 1.01
N SER A 67 -7.94 8.98 1.46
CA SER A 67 -8.29 10.22 0.77
C SER A 67 -7.11 11.20 0.67
N TYR A 68 -6.32 11.33 1.74
CA TYR A 68 -5.11 12.15 1.73
C TYR A 68 -4.09 11.66 0.69
N ILE A 69 -3.88 10.34 0.62
CA ILE A 69 -2.86 9.77 -0.29
C ILE A 69 -3.36 9.79 -1.74
N SER A 70 -4.65 9.55 -1.97
CA SER A 70 -5.26 9.73 -3.28
C SER A 70 -5.09 11.17 -3.78
N PHE A 71 -5.31 12.16 -2.92
CA PHE A 71 -5.06 13.56 -3.24
C PHE A 71 -3.58 13.85 -3.55
N TYR A 72 -2.66 13.33 -2.74
CA TYR A 72 -1.21 13.43 -3.00
C TYR A 72 -0.82 12.82 -4.36
N ASN A 73 -1.33 11.63 -4.68
CA ASN A 73 -1.06 10.97 -5.96
C ASN A 73 -1.66 11.75 -7.13
N ALA A 74 -2.87 12.31 -6.97
CA ALA A 74 -3.47 13.18 -7.98
C ALA A 74 -2.62 14.42 -8.25
N LEU A 75 -2.03 15.04 -7.22
CA LEU A 75 -1.10 16.16 -7.38
C LEU A 75 0.15 15.77 -8.19
N LEU A 76 0.71 14.59 -7.92
CA LEU A 76 1.86 14.08 -8.69
C LEU A 76 1.51 13.81 -10.15
N HIS A 77 0.35 13.18 -10.40
CA HIS A 77 -0.13 12.87 -11.75
C HIS A 77 -0.38 14.13 -12.58
N GLU A 78 -0.91 15.17 -11.95
CA GLU A 78 -1.19 16.47 -12.59
C GLU A 78 0.03 17.40 -12.65
N GLY A 79 1.21 16.93 -12.23
CA GLY A 79 2.48 17.65 -12.37
C GLY A 79 2.76 18.69 -11.28
N TYR A 80 1.96 18.77 -10.22
CA TYR A 80 2.17 19.65 -9.06
C TYR A 80 3.22 19.09 -8.09
N LYS A 81 4.43 18.85 -8.60
CA LYS A 81 5.53 18.20 -7.84
C LYS A 81 5.93 18.99 -6.59
N ASP A 82 5.96 20.31 -6.68
CA ASP A 82 6.36 21.17 -5.56
C ASP A 82 5.32 21.14 -4.45
N LEU A 83 4.02 21.17 -4.80
CA LEU A 83 2.93 21.05 -3.83
C LEU A 83 2.83 19.65 -3.22
N ALA A 84 3.09 18.61 -4.04
CA ALA A 84 3.17 17.25 -3.54
C ALA A 84 4.34 17.08 -2.56
N ALA A 85 5.51 17.68 -2.85
CA ALA A 85 6.66 17.65 -1.95
C ALA A 85 6.37 18.30 -0.58
N LEU A 86 5.53 19.35 -0.53
CA LEU A 86 5.08 19.92 0.75
C LEU A 86 4.24 18.92 1.57
N LEU A 87 3.54 18.01 0.89
CA LEU A 87 2.65 17.03 1.52
C LEU A 87 3.34 15.69 1.83
N SER A 88 4.58 15.47 1.38
CA SER A 88 5.27 14.18 1.52
C SER A 88 5.55 13.82 2.98
N ASP A 89 5.88 14.81 3.81
CA ASP A 89 6.18 14.60 5.24
C ASP A 89 4.93 14.20 6.03
N GLY A 90 3.77 14.63 5.54
CA GLY A 90 2.46 14.34 6.11
C GLY A 90 1.86 13.01 5.68
N ILE A 91 2.48 12.29 4.73
CA ILE A 91 1.93 11.01 4.24
C ILE A 91 1.77 10.06 5.42
N PRO A 92 0.53 9.73 5.80
CA PRO A 92 0.30 8.80 6.88
C PRO A 92 0.89 7.45 6.48
N VAL A 93 1.50 6.75 7.44
CA VAL A 93 1.94 5.37 7.24
C VAL A 93 0.68 4.51 7.24
N VAL A 94 -0.08 4.58 6.15
CA VAL A 94 -1.32 3.84 6.03
C VAL A 94 -0.96 2.43 5.58
N SER A 95 -1.28 1.49 6.44
CA SER A 95 -1.55 0.10 6.07
C SER A 95 -2.65 0.12 5.01
N PHE A 96 -2.30 0.14 3.73
CA PHE A 96 -3.29 0.12 2.65
C PHE A 96 -3.87 -1.29 2.55
N SER A 97 -5.04 -1.46 3.16
CA SER A 97 -6.03 -2.45 2.73
C SER A 97 -7.04 -1.72 1.83
N ASN A 98 -6.72 -1.48 0.56
CA ASN A 98 -7.73 -1.04 -0.41
C ASN A 98 -7.36 -1.46 -1.85
N GLY A 99 -7.83 -2.65 -2.23
CA GLY A 99 -8.67 -2.88 -3.42
C GLY A 99 -8.18 -2.55 -4.84
N LYS A 100 -6.97 -2.00 -5.03
CA LYS A 100 -6.43 -1.68 -6.38
C LYS A 100 -5.01 -2.19 -6.67
N ASP A 101 -4.55 -3.20 -5.93
CA ASP A 101 -3.43 -4.06 -6.33
C ASP A 101 -3.94 -5.39 -6.91
N SER A 102 -4.88 -5.34 -7.87
CA SER A 102 -5.43 -6.53 -8.53
C SER A 102 -4.43 -7.28 -9.43
N PHE A 103 -3.14 -6.94 -9.37
CA PHE A 103 -2.06 -7.67 -10.04
C PHE A 103 -0.86 -8.05 -9.16
N GLY A 104 -0.89 -7.77 -7.86
CA GLY A 104 0.34 -7.83 -7.06
C GLY A 104 0.29 -8.48 -5.68
N GLY A 105 -0.87 -8.53 -4.99
CA GLY A 105 -1.00 -9.15 -3.65
C GLY A 105 -0.13 -8.55 -2.53
N ILE A 106 0.69 -7.52 -2.81
CA ILE A 106 1.65 -6.95 -1.86
C ILE A 106 1.02 -5.72 -1.20
N THR A 107 0.46 -5.90 -0.01
CA THR A 107 0.07 -4.77 0.85
C THR A 107 1.30 -4.16 1.53
N SER A 108 1.18 -2.94 2.06
CA SER A 108 2.27 -2.31 2.85
C SER A 108 2.62 -3.11 4.10
N TYR A 109 1.66 -3.87 4.65
CA TYR A 109 1.89 -4.84 5.72
C TYR A 109 2.82 -5.98 5.30
N VAL A 110 2.53 -6.62 4.17
CA VAL A 110 3.39 -7.66 3.58
C VAL A 110 4.80 -7.12 3.39
N ARG A 111 4.97 -5.87 2.92
CA ARG A 111 6.29 -5.26 2.77
C ARG A 111 7.04 -5.14 4.10
N THR A 112 6.38 -4.70 5.17
CA THR A 112 7.02 -4.55 6.50
C THR A 112 7.42 -5.91 7.08
N VAL A 113 6.49 -6.88 7.12
CA VAL A 113 6.75 -8.23 7.66
C VAL A 113 7.86 -8.92 6.89
N LEU A 114 7.88 -8.79 5.56
CA LEU A 114 8.92 -9.39 4.72
C LEU A 114 10.28 -8.71 4.87
N CYS A 115 10.32 -7.38 5.04
CA CYS A 115 11.56 -6.66 5.29
C CYS A 115 12.16 -7.02 6.66
N GLU A 116 11.32 -7.12 7.71
CA GLU A 116 11.75 -7.53 9.05
C GLU A 116 12.18 -9.01 9.08
N GLY A 117 11.53 -9.86 8.28
CA GLY A 117 11.85 -11.28 8.14
C GLY A 117 13.04 -11.60 7.22
N GLY A 118 13.74 -10.60 6.67
CA GLY A 118 14.91 -10.81 5.83
C GLY A 118 14.60 -11.36 4.43
N VAL A 119 13.37 -11.19 3.93
CA VAL A 119 12.97 -11.68 2.61
C VAL A 119 13.52 -10.76 1.51
N PRO A 120 14.32 -11.27 0.55
CA PRO A 120 14.97 -10.45 -0.46
C PRO A 120 13.95 -9.77 -1.38
N GLN A 121 14.24 -8.55 -1.81
CA GLN A 121 13.41 -7.81 -2.76
C GLN A 121 13.28 -8.53 -4.11
N ARG A 122 12.19 -8.28 -4.84
CA ARG A 122 12.01 -8.82 -6.19
C ARG A 122 13.15 -8.32 -7.10
N PRO A 123 13.71 -9.19 -7.96
CA PRO A 123 14.67 -8.76 -8.97
C PRO A 123 14.08 -7.71 -9.93
N VAL A 124 14.94 -6.89 -10.53
CA VAL A 124 14.56 -5.82 -11.47
C VAL A 124 13.71 -6.34 -12.64
N VAL A 125 14.04 -7.55 -13.12
CA VAL A 125 13.24 -8.28 -14.12
C VAL A 125 12.69 -9.52 -13.44
N PHE A 126 11.37 -9.57 -13.26
CA PHE A 126 10.68 -10.66 -12.57
C PHE A 126 9.56 -11.23 -13.44
N VAL A 127 9.46 -12.55 -13.48
CA VAL A 127 8.39 -13.28 -14.18
C VAL A 127 7.67 -14.16 -13.18
N THR A 128 6.35 -13.97 -13.06
CA THR A 128 5.53 -14.70 -12.10
C THR A 128 5.35 -16.16 -12.51
N ARG A 129 5.78 -17.08 -11.65
CA ARG A 129 5.60 -18.54 -11.85
C ARG A 129 4.45 -19.07 -11.00
N LYS A 130 3.22 -18.63 -11.31
CA LYS A 130 2.01 -18.88 -10.49
C LYS A 130 1.83 -20.33 -10.04
N LYS A 131 2.04 -21.31 -10.93
CA LYS A 131 1.90 -22.75 -10.62
C LYS A 131 2.83 -23.23 -9.49
N LEU A 132 4.06 -22.73 -9.46
CA LEU A 132 5.05 -23.12 -8.44
C LEU A 132 4.80 -22.39 -7.12
N VAL A 133 4.44 -21.10 -7.21
CA VAL A 133 4.05 -20.27 -6.06
C VAL A 133 2.87 -20.90 -5.33
N SER A 134 1.81 -21.26 -6.06
CA SER A 134 0.62 -21.91 -5.48
C SER A 134 0.93 -23.26 -4.85
N ALA A 135 1.86 -24.04 -5.44
CA ALA A 135 2.27 -25.32 -4.88
C ALA A 135 3.00 -25.16 -3.53
N ILE A 136 3.83 -24.12 -3.39
CA ILE A 136 4.51 -23.80 -2.13
C ILE A 136 3.48 -23.34 -1.08
N GLN A 137 2.57 -22.44 -1.44
CA GLN A 137 1.49 -21.95 -0.56
C GLN A 137 0.61 -23.10 -0.06
N GLN A 138 0.21 -24.03 -0.94
CA GLN A 138 -0.55 -25.22 -0.55
C GLN A 138 0.19 -26.17 0.40
N LYS A 139 1.53 -26.17 0.40
CA LYS A 139 2.33 -26.99 1.32
C LYS A 139 2.50 -26.29 2.65
N LEU A 140 2.67 -24.97 2.63
CA LEU A 140 2.75 -24.14 3.83
C LEU A 140 1.41 -24.10 4.58
N SER A 141 0.26 -24.00 3.88
CA SER A 141 -1.05 -23.99 4.52
C SER A 141 -1.33 -25.26 5.32
N LYS A 142 -0.76 -26.41 4.91
CA LYS A 142 -0.90 -27.68 5.63
C LYS A 142 -0.19 -27.72 6.98
N LEU A 143 0.67 -26.74 7.28
CA LEU A 143 1.30 -26.62 8.59
C LEU A 143 0.29 -26.20 9.66
N ASN A 144 -0.81 -25.51 9.32
CA ASN A 144 -1.90 -25.15 10.23
C ASN A 144 -1.43 -24.52 11.57
N GLY A 145 -0.35 -23.73 11.56
CA GLY A 145 0.22 -23.12 12.77
C GLY A 145 1.06 -24.05 13.65
N GLU A 146 1.19 -25.33 13.29
CA GLU A 146 2.05 -26.29 13.96
C GLU A 146 3.50 -26.22 13.45
N PRO A 147 4.50 -26.52 14.30
CA PRO A 147 5.90 -26.59 13.86
C PRO A 147 6.10 -27.62 12.75
N GLY A 148 6.68 -27.20 11.63
CA GLY A 148 7.02 -28.10 10.53
C GLY A 148 7.91 -27.46 9.47
N TRP A 149 8.30 -28.27 8.49
CA TRP A 149 9.30 -27.88 7.49
C TRP A 149 8.74 -28.02 6.07
N VAL A 150 8.88 -26.96 5.27
CA VAL A 150 8.65 -26.99 3.82
C VAL A 150 9.98 -26.73 3.12
N THR A 151 10.44 -27.70 2.35
CA THR A 151 11.75 -27.61 1.66
C THR A 151 11.55 -27.33 0.17
N VAL A 152 12.23 -26.30 -0.34
CA VAL A 152 12.29 -25.98 -1.78
C VAL A 152 13.69 -26.33 -2.29
N TYR A 153 13.79 -27.36 -3.13
CA TYR A 153 15.07 -27.86 -3.67
C TYR A 153 15.10 -27.80 -5.20
N GLY A 154 16.30 -27.88 -5.77
CA GLY A 154 16.54 -27.78 -7.23
C GLY A 154 17.92 -27.21 -7.56
N MET A 155 18.26 -27.15 -8.85
CA MET A 155 19.56 -26.71 -9.35
C MET A 155 19.98 -25.31 -8.83
N ALA A 156 21.28 -25.07 -8.65
CA ALA A 156 21.79 -23.73 -8.37
C ALA A 156 21.33 -22.72 -9.45
N GLY A 157 21.00 -21.49 -9.05
CA GLY A 157 20.56 -20.43 -9.97
C GLY A 157 19.15 -20.57 -10.56
N CYS A 158 18.39 -21.64 -10.28
CA CYS A 158 17.07 -21.84 -10.91
C CYS A 158 15.94 -20.93 -10.35
N GLY A 159 16.26 -20.07 -9.37
CA GLY A 159 15.33 -19.12 -8.77
C GLY A 159 14.59 -19.61 -7.52
N LYS A 160 15.13 -20.60 -6.78
CA LYS A 160 14.50 -21.16 -5.57
C LYS A 160 14.18 -20.10 -4.51
N SER A 161 15.15 -19.26 -4.16
CA SER A 161 14.97 -18.21 -3.16
C SER A 161 13.95 -17.16 -3.61
N VAL A 162 13.93 -16.85 -4.91
CA VAL A 162 12.94 -15.93 -5.51
C VAL A 162 11.53 -16.54 -5.44
N LEU A 163 11.38 -17.83 -5.74
CA LEU A 163 10.10 -18.54 -5.65
C LEU A 163 9.59 -18.63 -4.21
N ALA A 164 10.47 -18.92 -3.27
CA ALA A 164 10.09 -19.03 -1.86
C ALA A 164 9.74 -17.66 -1.27
N ALA A 165 10.48 -16.60 -1.63
CA ALA A 165 10.13 -15.22 -1.30
C ALA A 165 8.79 -14.79 -1.93
N GLU A 166 8.49 -15.25 -3.14
CA GLU A 166 7.22 -14.93 -3.81
C GLU A 166 6.02 -15.64 -3.17
N ALA A 167 6.18 -16.86 -2.67
CA ALA A 167 5.11 -17.61 -2.02
C ALA A 167 4.56 -16.93 -0.74
N VAL A 168 5.41 -16.16 -0.06
CA VAL A 168 5.06 -15.42 1.16
C VAL A 168 4.71 -13.95 0.90
N ARG A 169 4.69 -13.50 -0.37
CA ARG A 169 4.33 -12.12 -0.75
C ARG A 169 2.83 -11.90 -0.93
N ASP A 170 2.03 -12.90 -0.64
CA ASP A 170 0.58 -12.86 -0.75
C ASP A 170 -0.04 -12.50 0.61
N HIS A 171 -0.81 -11.41 0.63
CA HIS A 171 -1.39 -10.85 1.85
C HIS A 171 -2.41 -11.80 2.50
N ASP A 172 -3.36 -12.30 1.70
CA ASP A 172 -4.44 -13.17 2.17
C ASP A 172 -3.83 -14.45 2.77
N PHE A 173 -2.82 -15.01 2.11
CA PHE A 173 -2.08 -16.17 2.57
C PHE A 173 -1.33 -15.92 3.89
N LEU A 174 -0.66 -14.77 4.05
CA LEU A 174 0.08 -14.45 5.27
C LEU A 174 -0.85 -14.26 6.47
N GLU A 175 -1.99 -13.60 6.29
CA GLU A 175 -2.96 -13.40 7.38
C GLU A 175 -3.60 -14.72 7.81
N GLU A 176 -4.04 -15.54 6.85
CA GLU A 176 -4.74 -16.80 7.14
C GLU A 176 -3.80 -17.86 7.72
N SER A 177 -2.59 -18.02 7.17
CA SER A 177 -1.70 -19.15 7.52
C SER A 177 -0.81 -18.87 8.73
N PHE A 178 -0.57 -17.60 9.10
CA PHE A 178 0.42 -17.26 10.12
C PHE A 178 -0.09 -16.36 11.25
N LEU A 179 -1.24 -15.68 11.12
CA LEU A 179 -1.62 -14.64 12.09
C LEU A 179 -2.88 -14.91 12.91
N GLY A 180 -3.80 -15.77 12.48
CA GLY A 180 -4.98 -16.13 13.27
C GLY A 180 -5.94 -14.95 13.58
N PRO A 181 -7.16 -15.20 14.11
CA PRO A 181 -8.24 -14.21 14.08
C PRO A 181 -8.17 -13.10 15.13
N SER A 182 -7.18 -13.09 16.03
CA SER A 182 -7.20 -12.18 17.18
C SER A 182 -5.87 -12.12 17.93
N SER A 183 -4.94 -11.29 17.46
CA SER A 183 -4.03 -10.56 18.35
C SER A 183 -3.32 -9.42 17.64
N MET A 184 -3.85 -8.22 17.89
CA MET A 184 -3.10 -6.96 17.85
C MET A 184 -2.17 -6.94 19.08
N HIS A 185 -1.21 -7.87 19.09
CA HIS A 185 -0.06 -7.88 19.98
C HIS A 185 0.97 -8.79 19.32
N ILE A 186 1.98 -8.20 18.70
CA ILE A 186 3.22 -8.91 18.40
C ILE A 186 4.11 -8.68 19.62
N PRO A 187 4.11 -9.55 20.66
CA PRO A 187 5.33 -9.73 21.39
C PRO A 187 6.24 -10.52 20.43
N GLY A 188 7.35 -9.93 19.99
CA GLY A 188 8.41 -10.78 19.44
C GLY A 188 8.80 -11.85 20.48
N PRO A 189 9.44 -12.97 20.13
CA PRO A 189 9.88 -13.49 18.84
C PRO A 189 9.21 -14.84 18.48
N ARG A 190 9.13 -15.22 17.19
CA ARG A 190 9.12 -16.60 16.63
C ARG A 190 8.36 -16.73 15.29
N LEU A 191 8.74 -15.92 14.30
CA LEU A 191 8.77 -16.42 12.93
C LEU A 191 10.18 -16.23 12.41
N TYR A 192 11.06 -17.14 12.81
CA TYR A 192 12.32 -17.30 12.10
C TYR A 192 11.98 -17.94 10.75
N PHE A 193 11.65 -17.12 9.75
CA PHE A 193 11.78 -17.50 8.35
C PHE A 193 13.28 -17.63 8.07
N TYR A 194 13.90 -18.70 8.57
CA TYR A 194 15.14 -19.16 7.98
C TYR A 194 14.76 -19.76 6.63
N LEU A 195 14.76 -18.91 5.60
CA LEU A 195 14.77 -19.36 4.21
C LEU A 195 16.13 -20.03 3.94
N PHE A 196 16.36 -21.19 4.56
CA PHE A 196 17.49 -22.05 4.21
C PHE A 196 17.24 -22.56 2.80
N THR A 197 17.70 -21.78 1.83
CA THR A 197 17.83 -22.27 0.48
C THR A 197 19.06 -23.18 0.52
N LEU A 198 18.85 -24.49 0.70
CA LEU A 198 19.92 -25.47 0.51
C LEU A 198 20.32 -25.42 -0.96
N CYS A 199 21.43 -24.74 -1.25
CA CYS A 199 22.16 -24.90 -2.50
C CYS A 199 23.05 -26.12 -2.33
N PHE A 200 22.55 -27.28 -2.75
CA PHE A 200 23.40 -28.38 -3.20
C PHE A 200 23.65 -28.21 -4.70
#